data_AF-S6VP75-F1
#
_entry.id   AF-S6VP75-F1
#
_cell.length_a   1.000
_cell.length_b   1.000
_cell.length_c   1.000
_cell.angle_alpha   90.00
_cell.angle_beta   90.00
_cell.angle_gamma   90.00
#
_symmetry.space_group_name_H-M   'P 1'
#
loop_
_entity.id
_entity.type
_entity.pdbx_description
1 polymer ?
#
loop_
_entity_poly.entity_id
_entity_poly.type
_entity_poly.pdbx_seq_one_letter_code
_entity_poly.pdbx_strand_id
1 'polypeptide(L)'
;MTDKNGTHQQRRAALFPKTPATATSLCPFRGPNIAIVPVRYALDRSRYDVNPTQLKPLPKDGQWARLPTLKTRSYTLRQLYDGYVYVFNETAGTLHEYAASASDGHLSRILWTDAHIGNDQRNGAGEGQPFLLYPRGHRLHIAFSALQWTWRICEHMRSHAPSRALWMKALDLASYCL
;
A
#
# COMPACT_ATOMS: atom_id res chain seq x y z
N MET A 1 29.90 -11.92 -23.46
CA MET A 1 28.87 -12.11 -22.41
C MET A 1 27.51 -11.92 -23.06
N THR A 2 26.80 -13.01 -23.34
CA THR A 2 25.48 -13.01 -23.97
C THR A 2 24.42 -12.67 -22.93
N ASP A 3 23.69 -11.60 -23.19
CA ASP A 3 22.63 -11.08 -22.34
C ASP A 3 21.49 -12.12 -22.24
N LYS A 4 21.36 -12.79 -21.09
CA LYS A 4 20.50 -13.98 -20.91
C LYS A 4 19.01 -13.69 -21.06
N ASN A 5 18.60 -12.43 -21.13
CA ASN A 5 17.20 -12.04 -20.95
C ASN A 5 16.57 -11.32 -22.15
N GLY A 6 17.23 -11.33 -23.31
CA GLY A 6 16.69 -10.76 -24.55
C GLY A 6 16.43 -9.25 -24.47
N THR A 7 15.97 -8.66 -25.58
CA THR A 7 15.64 -7.23 -25.65
C THR A 7 14.35 -6.92 -24.87
N HIS A 8 14.16 -5.66 -24.49
CA HIS A 8 12.96 -5.22 -23.76
C HIS A 8 11.64 -5.57 -24.48
N GLN A 9 11.62 -5.51 -25.81
CA GLN A 9 10.48 -5.96 -26.62
C GLN A 9 10.25 -7.47 -26.53
N GLN A 10 11.31 -8.28 -26.53
CA GLN A 10 11.21 -9.74 -26.41
C GLN A 10 10.68 -10.16 -25.03
N ARG A 11 11.10 -9.48 -23.96
CA ARG A 11 10.55 -9.70 -22.61
C ARG A 11 9.07 -9.35 -22.51
N ARG A 12 8.63 -8.27 -23.18
CA ARG A 12 7.22 -7.84 -23.22
C ARG A 12 6.33 -8.81 -24.01
N ALA A 13 6.88 -9.44 -25.05
CA ALA A 13 6.16 -10.39 -25.90
C ALA A 13 6.28 -11.85 -25.43
N ALA A 14 6.98 -12.10 -24.32
CA ALA A 14 7.11 -13.43 -23.77
C ALA A 14 5.74 -13.97 -23.34
N LEU A 15 5.26 -14.97 -24.05
CA LEU A 15 4.05 -15.71 -23.68
C LEU A 15 4.37 -16.57 -22.47
N PHE A 16 3.57 -16.47 -21.41
CA PHE A 16 3.68 -17.36 -20.28
C PHE A 16 3.47 -18.82 -20.76
N PRO A 17 4.34 -19.76 -20.36
CA PRO A 17 4.13 -21.15 -20.68
C PRO A 17 2.77 -21.60 -20.12
N LYS A 18 1.96 -22.25 -20.96
CA LYS A 18 0.65 -22.81 -20.57
C LYS A 18 0.78 -24.11 -19.77
N THR A 19 1.92 -24.34 -19.15
CA THR A 19 2.13 -25.52 -18.31
C THR A 19 1.34 -25.32 -17.03
N PRO A 20 0.35 -26.17 -16.72
CA PRO A 20 -0.34 -26.10 -15.42
C PRO A 20 0.69 -26.33 -14.31
N ALA A 21 0.62 -25.54 -13.24
CA ALA A 21 1.53 -25.68 -12.11
C ALA A 21 1.34 -27.05 -11.44
N THR A 22 2.26 -27.97 -11.66
CA THR A 22 2.20 -29.35 -11.14
C THR A 22 2.65 -29.49 -9.67
N ALA A 23 2.79 -28.39 -8.94
CA ALA A 23 3.22 -28.41 -7.55
C ALA A 23 2.07 -28.88 -6.63
N THR A 24 2.01 -30.19 -6.37
CA THR A 24 1.10 -30.85 -5.42
C THR A 24 1.55 -30.75 -3.96
N SER A 25 2.19 -29.65 -3.55
CA SER A 25 2.42 -29.39 -2.12
C SER A 25 2.23 -27.91 -1.82
N LEU A 26 1.14 -27.64 -1.09
CA LEU A 26 0.67 -26.34 -0.64
C LEU A 26 0.22 -25.41 -1.78
N CYS A 27 -1.06 -25.04 -1.75
CA CYS A 27 -1.60 -23.99 -2.59
C CYS A 27 -0.65 -22.76 -2.53
N PRO A 28 -0.09 -22.28 -3.65
CA PRO A 28 0.85 -21.16 -3.66
C PRO A 28 0.24 -19.86 -3.11
N PHE A 29 -1.07 -19.81 -2.94
CA PHE A 29 -1.82 -18.72 -2.29
C PHE A 29 -1.91 -18.83 -0.76
N ARG A 30 -1.37 -19.90 -0.13
CA ARG A 30 -1.30 -20.07 1.34
C ARG A 30 0.06 -19.72 1.93
N GLY A 31 0.75 -18.75 1.34
CA GLY A 31 1.99 -18.23 1.91
C GLY A 31 1.81 -17.76 3.38
N PRO A 32 2.87 -17.75 4.19
CA PRO A 32 2.77 -17.35 5.61
C PRO A 32 2.44 -15.86 5.79
N ASN A 33 2.57 -15.05 4.74
CA ASN A 33 2.43 -13.61 4.76
C ASN A 33 1.37 -13.11 3.76
N ILE A 34 0.79 -11.96 4.06
CA ILE A 34 -0.08 -11.20 3.18
C ILE A 34 0.67 -9.95 2.71
N ALA A 35 0.59 -9.69 1.40
CA ALA A 35 1.09 -8.47 0.80
C ALA A 35 0.00 -7.39 0.78
N ILE A 36 0.31 -6.21 1.31
CA ILE A 36 -0.53 -5.02 1.27
C ILE A 36 0.05 -4.10 0.21
N VAL A 37 -0.66 -3.97 -0.91
CA VAL A 37 -0.21 -3.19 -2.07
C VAL A 37 -0.92 -1.82 -2.06
N PRO A 38 -0.19 -0.70 -2.20
CA PRO A 38 -0.79 0.58 -2.49
C PRO A 38 -1.49 0.52 -3.85
N VAL A 39 -2.82 0.48 -3.85
CA VAL A 39 -3.61 0.37 -5.06
C VAL A 39 -4.15 1.72 -5.51
N ARG A 40 -4.06 1.96 -6.82
CA ARG A 40 -4.70 3.08 -7.51
C ARG A 40 -6.10 2.63 -7.99
N TYR A 41 -7.09 2.56 -7.10
CA TYR A 41 -8.48 2.47 -7.56
C TYR A 41 -9.15 3.81 -7.39
N ALA A 42 -9.92 4.21 -8.40
CA ALA A 42 -10.23 5.60 -8.58
C ALA A 42 -11.68 5.75 -9.03
N LEU A 43 -12.56 5.70 -8.05
CA LEU A 43 -13.86 6.34 -8.14
C LEU A 43 -13.67 7.80 -7.75
N ASP A 44 -14.17 8.70 -8.59
CA ASP A 44 -14.16 10.13 -8.35
C ASP A 44 -15.02 10.49 -7.13
N ARG A 45 -14.88 11.74 -6.68
CA ARG A 45 -15.66 12.26 -5.55
C ARG A 45 -17.13 11.97 -5.75
N SER A 46 -17.79 11.57 -4.66
CA SER A 46 -19.23 11.42 -4.67
C SER A 46 -19.89 12.78 -4.65
N ARG A 47 -21.12 12.88 -5.17
CA ARG A 47 -21.98 14.08 -5.00
C ARG A 47 -22.24 14.46 -3.54
N TYR A 48 -21.90 13.59 -2.59
CA TYR A 48 -22.03 13.80 -1.14
C TYR A 48 -20.75 14.34 -0.48
N ASP A 49 -19.65 14.53 -1.22
CA ASP A 49 -18.39 15.03 -0.67
C ASP A 49 -18.41 16.56 -0.49
N VAL A 50 -17.64 17.07 0.48
CA VAL A 50 -17.37 18.51 0.67
C VAL A 50 -16.57 19.01 -0.53
N ASN A 51 -17.19 19.82 -1.40
CA ASN A 51 -16.70 20.25 -2.73
C ASN A 51 -16.65 19.12 -3.79
N PRO A 52 -17.81 18.64 -4.28
CA PRO A 52 -17.90 17.56 -5.27
C PRO A 52 -17.58 18.03 -6.70
N THR A 53 -17.44 19.34 -6.93
CA THR A 53 -17.24 19.95 -8.26
C THR A 53 -15.80 19.87 -8.78
N GLN A 54 -14.82 19.65 -7.91
CA GLN A 54 -13.42 19.47 -8.31
C GLN A 54 -13.15 18.00 -8.68
N LEU A 55 -13.68 17.58 -9.84
CA LEU A 55 -13.51 16.25 -10.40
C LEU A 55 -12.10 16.04 -10.96
N LYS A 56 -11.65 14.79 -11.01
CA LYS A 56 -10.33 14.40 -11.54
C LYS A 56 -10.49 13.38 -12.67
N PRO A 57 -11.13 13.72 -13.79
CA PRO A 57 -11.51 12.74 -14.80
C PRO A 57 -10.31 11.97 -15.36
N LEU A 58 -10.55 10.76 -15.84
CA LEU A 58 -9.55 10.04 -16.64
C LEU A 58 -9.12 10.91 -17.84
N PRO A 59 -7.82 10.92 -18.19
CA PRO A 59 -7.34 11.55 -19.43
C PRO A 59 -8.14 11.06 -20.65
N LYS A 60 -8.64 11.99 -21.47
CA LYS A 60 -9.45 11.67 -22.66
C LYS A 60 -8.68 10.81 -23.66
N ASP A 61 -7.37 10.99 -23.75
CA ASP A 61 -6.49 10.32 -24.71
C ASP A 61 -5.92 8.99 -24.20
N GLY A 62 -6.29 8.56 -22.99
CA GLY A 62 -5.81 7.31 -22.41
C GLY A 62 -6.51 6.08 -23.00
N GLN A 63 -5.76 5.00 -23.23
CA GLN A 63 -6.32 3.70 -23.60
C GLN A 63 -6.84 2.97 -22.35
N TRP A 64 -8.07 3.26 -21.95
CA TRP A 64 -8.72 2.64 -20.79
C TRP A 64 -9.48 1.38 -21.19
N ALA A 65 -9.42 0.34 -20.37
CA ALA A 65 -10.32 -0.80 -20.51
C ALA A 65 -11.78 -0.34 -20.42
N ARG A 66 -12.70 -1.02 -21.11
CA ARG A 66 -14.14 -0.71 -21.01
C ARG A 66 -14.65 -1.08 -19.61
N LEU A 67 -14.71 -0.10 -18.73
CA LEU A 67 -15.20 -0.28 -17.35
C LEU A 67 -16.74 -0.21 -17.30
N PRO A 68 -17.40 -0.92 -16.35
CA PRO A 68 -18.85 -0.85 -16.15
C PRO A 68 -19.32 0.57 -15.82
N THR A 69 -20.49 0.97 -16.31
CA THR A 69 -21.06 2.29 -15.98
C THR A 69 -21.45 2.36 -14.51
N LEU A 70 -20.93 3.37 -13.80
CA LEU A 70 -21.23 3.61 -12.40
C LEU A 70 -22.37 4.63 -12.26
N LYS A 71 -23.28 4.38 -11.30
CA LYS A 71 -24.47 5.23 -11.07
C LYS A 71 -24.20 6.46 -10.19
N THR A 72 -23.18 6.41 -9.34
CA THR A 72 -23.00 7.38 -8.25
C THR A 72 -21.69 8.17 -8.32
N ARG A 73 -20.72 7.71 -9.12
CA ARG A 73 -19.34 8.20 -9.18
C ARG A 73 -18.82 8.04 -10.61
N SER A 74 -17.84 8.84 -11.00
CA SER A 74 -17.12 8.67 -12.27
C SER A 74 -15.82 7.92 -12.03
N TYR A 75 -15.20 7.36 -13.08
CA TYR A 75 -13.82 6.90 -12.96
C TYR A 75 -12.86 8.09 -13.00
N THR A 76 -11.93 8.12 -12.06
CA THR A 76 -10.82 9.07 -12.02
C THR A 76 -9.50 8.31 -12.19
N LEU A 77 -8.39 9.03 -12.37
CA LEU A 77 -7.09 8.52 -11.98
C LEU A 77 -6.70 9.21 -10.67
N ARG A 78 -6.93 8.56 -9.52
CA ARG A 78 -6.44 9.12 -8.26
C ARG A 78 -4.92 8.91 -8.23
N GLN A 79 -4.20 10.02 -8.24
CA GLN A 79 -2.75 9.99 -8.02
C GLN A 79 -2.50 9.45 -6.61
N LEU A 80 -1.53 8.54 -6.50
CA LEU A 80 -0.93 8.26 -5.22
C LEU A 80 -0.33 9.57 -4.70
N TYR A 81 -0.33 9.79 -3.39
CA TYR A 81 0.27 10.98 -2.79
C TYR A 81 1.54 10.57 -2.08
N ASP A 82 2.55 11.44 -2.16
CA ASP A 82 3.66 11.37 -1.22
C ASP A 82 3.12 11.53 0.20
N GLY A 83 3.72 10.81 1.13
CA GLY A 83 3.30 10.86 2.53
C GLY A 83 3.86 9.71 3.32
N TYR A 84 3.15 9.34 4.39
CA TYR A 84 3.62 8.39 5.36
C TYR A 84 2.53 7.37 5.68
N VAL A 85 2.92 6.10 5.73
CA VAL A 85 2.08 4.99 6.16
C VAL A 85 2.58 4.48 7.50
N TYR A 86 1.67 4.40 8.45
CA TYR A 86 1.91 3.89 9.80
C TYR A 86 1.18 2.56 9.97
N VAL A 87 1.90 1.54 10.40
CA VAL A 87 1.32 0.21 10.66
C VAL A 87 1.65 -0.20 12.08
N PHE A 88 0.63 -0.21 12.95
CA PHE A 88 0.75 -0.83 14.26
C PHE A 88 0.36 -2.31 14.14
N ASN A 89 1.33 -3.19 14.33
CA ASN A 89 1.12 -4.62 14.39
C ASN A 89 0.73 -4.98 15.83
N GLU A 90 -0.56 -5.20 16.06
CA GLU A 90 -1.07 -5.44 17.40
C GLU A 90 -0.59 -6.77 17.97
N THR A 91 -0.49 -7.80 17.12
CA THR A 91 0.02 -9.11 17.52
C THR A 91 1.49 -9.05 17.93
N ALA A 92 2.31 -8.21 17.29
CA ALA A 92 3.73 -8.05 17.61
C ALA A 92 4.04 -6.91 18.58
N GLY A 93 3.08 -6.02 18.86
CA GLY A 93 3.28 -4.84 19.68
C GLY A 93 4.21 -3.77 19.07
N THR A 94 4.37 -3.74 17.73
CA THR A 94 5.31 -2.83 17.06
C THR A 94 4.60 -1.80 16.18
N LEU A 95 5.12 -0.57 16.15
CA LEU A 95 4.73 0.45 15.18
C LEU A 95 5.82 0.56 14.10
N HIS A 96 5.43 0.42 12.84
CA HIS A 96 6.29 0.61 11.69
C HIS A 96 5.89 1.86 10.93
N GLU A 97 6.89 2.62 10.50
CA GLU A 97 6.73 3.84 9.71
C GLU A 97 7.33 3.63 8.31
N TYR A 98 6.62 4.10 7.29
CA TYR A 98 7.03 4.02 5.90
C TYR A 98 6.83 5.37 5.21
N ALA A 99 7.81 5.81 4.44
CA ALA A 99 7.62 6.87 3.45
C ALA A 99 6.97 6.26 2.21
N ALA A 100 5.87 6.86 1.75
CA ALA A 100 5.19 6.51 0.52
C ALA A 100 5.60 7.49 -0.58
N SER A 101 6.05 6.97 -1.72
CA SER A 101 6.37 7.75 -2.91
C SER A 101 5.32 7.54 -3.99
N ALA A 102 4.75 8.65 -4.46
CA ALA A 102 3.76 8.65 -5.53
C ALA A 102 4.35 8.31 -6.90
N SER A 103 5.62 8.65 -7.09
CA SER A 103 6.30 8.57 -8.39
C SER A 103 6.50 7.12 -8.86
N ASP A 104 6.94 6.25 -7.96
CA ASP A 104 7.20 4.82 -8.18
C ASP A 104 6.16 3.91 -7.48
N GLY A 105 5.35 4.45 -6.57
CA GLY A 105 4.39 3.68 -5.79
C GLY A 105 5.02 2.82 -4.71
N HIS A 106 6.27 3.10 -4.34
CA HIS A 106 7.01 2.33 -3.35
C HIS A 106 6.80 2.86 -1.93
N LEU A 107 7.01 1.96 -0.98
CA LEU A 107 7.02 2.19 0.46
C LEU A 107 8.42 1.90 0.99
N SER A 108 9.11 2.94 1.45
CA SER A 108 10.45 2.84 2.04
C SER A 108 10.34 2.85 3.55
N ARG A 109 10.83 1.78 4.21
CA ARG A 109 10.73 1.67 5.67
C ARG A 109 11.67 2.66 6.36
N ILE A 110 11.13 3.42 7.31
CA ILE A 110 11.91 4.28 8.20
C ILE A 110 12.15 3.48 9.49
N LEU A 111 13.37 2.96 9.63
CA LEU A 111 13.80 2.27 10.84
C LEU A 111 14.25 3.32 11.86
N TRP A 112 13.59 3.34 13.02
CA TRP A 112 13.99 4.23 14.11
C TRP A 112 15.28 3.71 14.75
N THR A 113 16.18 4.64 15.01
CA THR A 113 17.46 4.44 15.70
C THR A 113 17.53 5.44 16.84
N ASP A 114 18.57 5.38 17.67
CA ASP A 114 18.72 6.31 18.79
C ASP A 114 18.71 7.78 18.35
N ALA A 115 19.25 8.07 17.16
CA ALA A 115 19.22 9.40 16.56
C ALA A 115 17.80 9.91 16.22
N HIS A 116 16.81 9.03 16.12
CA HIS A 116 15.42 9.37 15.79
C HIS A 116 14.53 9.59 17.01
N ILE A 117 14.99 9.21 18.21
CA ILE A 117 14.20 9.33 19.43
C ILE A 117 13.94 10.82 19.72
N GLY A 118 12.67 11.17 19.87
CA GLY A 118 12.25 12.56 20.15
C GLY A 118 12.21 13.48 18.92
N ASN A 119 12.63 13.01 17.73
CA ASN A 119 12.66 13.82 16.53
C ASN A 119 11.38 13.71 15.70
N ASP A 120 10.82 14.86 15.32
CA ASP A 120 9.59 14.93 14.51
C ASP A 120 9.82 14.68 13.03
N GLN A 121 11.04 14.94 12.55
CA GLN A 121 11.47 14.65 11.19
C GLN A 121 12.42 13.46 11.22
N ARG A 122 12.05 12.39 10.52
CA ARG A 122 12.83 11.14 10.49
C ARG A 122 12.95 10.68 9.05
N ASN A 123 14.16 10.31 8.66
CA ASN A 123 14.46 9.82 7.32
C ASN A 123 14.90 8.36 7.41
N GLY A 124 14.55 7.57 6.41
CA GLY A 124 14.94 6.17 6.31
C GLY A 124 15.77 5.92 5.06
N ALA A 125 16.79 5.07 5.18
CA ALA A 125 17.57 4.56 4.03
C ALA A 125 17.04 3.19 3.55
N GLY A 126 15.83 2.80 3.97
CA GLY A 126 15.24 1.52 3.56
C GLY A 126 14.97 1.49 2.06
N GLU A 127 15.30 0.37 1.42
CA GLU A 127 14.98 0.15 0.02
C GLU A 127 13.45 0.15 -0.18
N GLY A 128 12.96 0.94 -1.14
CA GLY A 128 11.53 1.06 -1.41
C GLY A 128 10.95 -0.23 -1.97
N GLN A 129 9.84 -0.69 -1.39
CA GLN A 129 9.15 -1.90 -1.84
C GLN A 129 7.75 -1.55 -2.39
N PRO A 130 7.27 -2.22 -3.44
CA PRO A 130 5.94 -1.94 -4.01
C PRO A 130 4.79 -2.48 -3.14
N PHE A 131 5.09 -3.13 -2.01
CA PHE A 131 4.11 -3.67 -1.07
C PHE A 131 4.70 -3.80 0.34
N LEU A 132 3.81 -3.95 1.34
CA LEU A 132 4.17 -4.33 2.70
C LEU A 132 3.86 -5.81 2.92
N LEU A 133 4.77 -6.54 3.58
CA LEU A 133 4.56 -7.93 3.96
C LEU A 133 4.33 -8.04 5.47
N TYR A 134 3.25 -8.69 5.86
CA TYR A 134 2.95 -9.01 7.26
C TYR A 134 2.46 -10.45 7.40
N PRO A 135 2.71 -11.14 8.53
CA PRO A 135 2.26 -12.52 8.69
C PRO A 135 0.74 -12.60 8.71
N ARG A 136 0.20 -13.61 8.03
CA ARG A 136 -1.24 -13.75 7.75
C ARG A 136 -2.11 -13.81 9.00
N GLY A 137 -1.57 -14.28 10.13
CA GLY A 137 -2.30 -14.41 11.39
C GLY A 137 -2.31 -13.14 12.23
N HIS A 138 -1.74 -12.04 11.74
CA HIS A 138 -1.59 -10.82 12.52
C HIS A 138 -2.78 -9.88 12.36
N ARG A 139 -3.08 -9.15 13.44
CA ARG A 139 -3.99 -8.02 13.41
C ARG A 139 -3.19 -6.72 13.34
N LEU A 140 -3.54 -5.88 12.37
CA LEU A 140 -2.87 -4.61 12.13
C LEU A 140 -3.84 -3.44 12.33
N HIS A 141 -3.28 -2.27 12.62
CA HIS A 141 -3.94 -0.98 12.50
C HIS A 141 -3.10 -0.13 11.55
N ILE A 142 -3.69 0.32 10.44
CA ILE A 142 -2.98 1.08 9.40
C ILE A 142 -3.54 2.50 9.25
N ALA A 143 -2.68 3.47 9.05
CA ALA A 143 -3.07 4.85 8.74
C ALA A 143 -2.15 5.46 7.69
N PHE A 144 -2.69 6.39 6.92
CA PHE A 144 -1.93 7.24 6.00
C PHE A 144 -2.00 8.69 6.48
N SER A 145 -0.90 9.42 6.34
CA SER A 145 -0.83 10.86 6.58
C SER A 145 0.01 11.53 5.49
N ALA A 146 -0.46 12.67 4.97
CA ALA A 146 0.30 13.45 4.00
C ALA A 146 1.57 14.08 4.61
N LEU A 147 1.56 14.29 5.94
CA LEU A 147 2.70 14.81 6.69
C LEU A 147 3.20 13.76 7.67
N GLN A 148 4.50 13.77 7.96
CA GLN A 148 5.09 12.89 8.95
C GLN A 148 4.47 13.16 10.32
N TRP A 149 4.00 12.13 11.01
CA TRP A 149 3.57 12.23 12.40
C TRP A 149 4.73 12.68 13.28
N THR A 150 4.43 13.57 14.22
CA THR A 150 5.38 13.95 15.27
C THR A 150 5.72 12.74 16.13
N TRP A 151 6.87 12.78 16.79
CA TRP A 151 7.29 11.73 17.71
C TRP A 151 6.22 11.45 18.77
N ARG A 152 5.59 12.52 19.28
CA ARG A 152 4.51 12.43 20.26
C ARG A 152 3.29 11.66 19.74
N ILE A 153 2.88 11.88 18.49
CA ILE A 153 1.75 11.14 17.90
C ILE A 153 2.12 9.66 17.75
N CYS A 154 3.34 9.37 17.28
CA CYS A 154 3.86 8.02 17.16
C CYS A 154 3.84 7.27 18.50
N GLU A 155 4.34 7.88 19.58
CA GLU A 155 4.32 7.28 20.92
C GLU A 155 2.91 7.12 21.50
N HIS A 156 2.03 8.11 21.27
CA HIS A 156 0.62 8.00 21.65
C HIS A 156 -0.05 6.82 20.93
N MET A 157 0.15 6.69 19.63
CA MET A 157 -0.42 5.58 18.85
C MET A 157 0.21 4.24 19.22
N ARG A 158 1.48 4.18 19.66
CA ARG A 158 2.09 2.95 20.20
C ARG A 158 1.44 2.49 21.50
N SER A 159 1.10 3.42 22.39
CA SER A 159 0.66 3.10 23.75
C SER A 159 -0.86 3.11 23.95
N HIS A 160 -1.65 3.72 23.05
CA HIS A 160 -3.07 3.97 23.29
C HIS A 160 -4.03 3.26 22.31
N ALA A 161 -4.47 2.06 22.69
CA ALA A 161 -5.37 1.21 21.90
C ALA A 161 -6.70 1.89 21.46
N PRO A 162 -7.41 2.66 22.31
CA PRO A 162 -8.64 3.32 21.91
C PRO A 162 -8.45 4.33 20.77
N SER A 163 -7.35 5.10 20.78
CA SER A 163 -7.04 6.03 19.69
C SER A 163 -6.68 5.30 18.41
N ARG A 164 -5.96 4.17 18.49
CA ARG A 164 -5.73 3.35 17.29
C ARG A 164 -7.05 2.87 16.68
N ALA A 165 -7.97 2.38 17.49
CA ALA A 165 -9.28 1.92 17.01
C ALA A 165 -10.13 3.04 16.37
N LEU A 166 -9.97 4.29 16.85
CA LEU A 166 -10.70 5.45 16.33
C LEU A 166 -10.08 6.04 15.05
N TRP A 167 -8.74 6.12 14.99
CA TRP A 167 -8.03 6.89 13.97
C TRP A 167 -7.31 6.04 12.93
N MET A 168 -7.11 4.76 13.17
CA MET A 168 -6.45 3.84 12.26
C MET A 168 -7.44 2.78 11.77
N LYS A 169 -7.20 2.27 10.55
CA LYS A 169 -7.99 1.19 9.99
C LYS A 169 -7.50 -0.14 10.55
N ALA A 170 -8.35 -0.82 11.33
CA ALA A 170 -8.11 -2.19 11.74
C ALA A 170 -8.20 -3.16 10.56
N LEU A 171 -7.25 -4.07 10.46
CA LEU A 171 -7.16 -5.15 9.49
C LEU A 171 -6.89 -6.46 10.24
N ASP A 172 -7.82 -7.39 10.16
CA ASP A 172 -7.59 -8.78 10.55
C ASP A 172 -7.10 -9.53 9.31
N LEU A 173 -5.79 -9.78 9.22
CA LEU A 173 -5.21 -10.38 8.02
C LEU A 173 -5.74 -11.79 7.76
N ALA A 174 -6.11 -12.54 8.80
CA ALA A 174 -6.63 -13.89 8.65
C ALA A 174 -7.94 -13.90 7.85
N SER A 175 -8.75 -12.84 7.96
CA SER A 175 -10.02 -12.70 7.24
C SER A 175 -9.87 -12.54 5.72
N TYR A 176 -8.66 -12.24 5.23
CA TYR A 176 -8.37 -12.11 3.79
C TYR A 176 -7.85 -13.40 3.17
N CYS A 177 -7.67 -14.47 3.97
CA CYS A 177 -7.31 -15.80 3.48
C CYS A 177 -8.59 -16.63 3.26
N LEU A 178 -9.09 -16.65 2.03
CA LEU A 178 -10.15 -17.58 1.58
C LEU A 178 -9.59 -18.97 1.27
#